data_AF-A0AAD8TLS7-F1
#
_entry.id   AF-A0AAD8TLS7-F1
#
_cell.length_a   1.000
_cell.length_b   1.000
_cell.length_c   1.000
_cell.angle_alpha   90.00
_cell.angle_beta   90.00
_cell.angle_gamma   90.00
#
_symmetry.space_group_name_H-M   'P 1'
#
loop_
_entity.id
_entity.type
_entity.pdbx_description
1 polymer ?
#
loop_
_entity_poly.entity_id
_entity_poly.type
_entity_poly.pdbx_seq_one_letter_code
_entity_poly.pdbx_strand_id
1 'polypeptide(L)'
;MVAAAKKTELFLGQPYRAGDAPDPGAGSVDNVPHGPVHVWTGDSRQPNAEDMGNFYSAARDPIFYAHHANLDRLWHVWRGLRPGVNTDFADPDWLDASFLFYDEEARLVRVRVRDCLDTAALRYTYQDVGLPWLNDRPAKASAGTLAPAAGSFPATLDKTVRVTVTRPRASRTRKEKDEEEEVVVVEGIEIADHFNTFIKFDVLVNEPESGASAGDVASAAAAGYCAGSVALTPHMIRLDKEKKKGLVKTVARFGVCDLMDDIGADGDKTVVVSLVPRCGCELVTVSGVSISYVK
;
A
#
# COMPACT_ATOMS: atom_id res chain seq x y z
N MET A 1 2.83 1.71 -8.65
CA MET A 1 3.88 1.88 -9.68
C MET A 1 4.12 3.32 -10.11
N VAL A 2 3.10 4.12 -10.45
CA VAL A 2 3.29 5.52 -10.90
C VAL A 2 2.77 6.52 -9.86
N ALA A 3 1.46 6.79 -9.82
CA ALA A 3 0.87 7.81 -8.95
C ALA A 3 1.13 7.55 -7.46
N ALA A 4 0.85 6.32 -6.99
CA ALA A 4 1.05 5.92 -5.59
C ALA A 4 2.50 5.61 -5.21
N ALA A 5 3.47 5.79 -6.12
CA ALA A 5 4.87 5.37 -5.92
C ALA A 5 5.85 6.44 -6.39
N LYS A 6 5.49 7.72 -6.22
CA LYS A 6 6.31 8.83 -6.68
C LYS A 6 7.58 9.05 -5.86
N LYS A 7 7.58 8.59 -4.61
CA LYS A 7 8.67 8.68 -3.63
C LYS A 7 9.05 7.29 -3.14
N THR A 8 10.29 7.12 -2.71
CA THR A 8 10.84 5.83 -2.33
C THR A 8 10.08 5.20 -1.17
N GLU A 9 9.68 5.99 -0.16
CA GLU A 9 8.88 5.57 0.99
C GLU A 9 7.46 5.13 0.62
N LEU A 10 6.91 5.67 -0.48
CA LEU A 10 5.61 5.26 -1.00
C LEU A 10 5.72 3.98 -1.84
N PHE A 11 6.90 3.66 -2.37
CA PHE A 11 7.13 2.44 -3.14
C PHE A 11 7.58 1.27 -2.25
N LEU A 12 8.67 1.46 -1.50
CA LEU A 12 9.33 0.44 -0.67
C LEU A 12 8.71 0.29 0.72
N GLY A 13 7.97 1.29 1.20
CA GLY A 13 7.37 1.30 2.54
C GLY A 13 8.17 2.09 3.56
N GLN A 14 7.75 1.99 4.82
CA GLN A 14 8.32 2.74 5.93
C GLN A 14 9.53 2.04 6.55
N PRO A 15 10.46 2.80 7.17
CA PRO A 15 11.60 2.21 7.85
C PRO A 15 11.20 1.20 8.93
N TYR A 16 11.92 0.09 8.99
CA TYR A 16 11.82 -0.91 10.04
C TYR A 16 13.22 -1.21 10.59
N ARG A 17 13.47 -0.90 11.87
CA ARG A 17 14.77 -1.06 12.53
C ARG A 17 14.68 -2.00 13.72
N ALA A 18 15.84 -2.47 14.18
CA ALA A 18 15.92 -3.30 15.37
C ALA A 18 15.34 -2.55 16.58
N GLY A 19 14.34 -3.15 17.23
CA GLY A 19 13.63 -2.56 18.36
C GLY A 19 12.30 -1.89 17.99
N ASP A 20 12.01 -1.72 16.70
CA ASP A 20 10.73 -1.18 16.25
C ASP A 20 9.61 -2.20 16.42
N ALA A 21 8.39 -1.68 16.62
CA ALA A 21 7.18 -2.48 16.49
C ALA A 21 7.02 -2.97 15.03
N PRO A 22 6.48 -4.18 14.83
CA PRO A 22 6.23 -4.70 13.48
C PRO A 22 5.22 -3.84 12.71
N ASP A 23 5.17 -4.05 11.39
CA ASP A 23 4.23 -3.41 10.46
C ASP A 23 4.26 -1.88 10.41
N PRO A 24 5.44 -1.24 10.23
CA PRO A 24 5.57 0.22 10.26
C PRO A 24 4.85 0.95 9.12
N GLY A 25 4.36 0.22 8.12
CA GLY A 25 3.59 0.73 6.99
C GLY A 25 4.14 0.23 5.66
N ALA A 26 3.35 -0.58 4.96
CA ALA A 26 3.71 -1.17 3.68
C ALA A 26 3.86 -0.12 2.56
N GLY A 27 4.69 -0.46 1.57
CA GLY A 27 4.78 0.28 0.32
C GLY A 27 3.58 0.00 -0.60
N SER A 28 3.45 0.79 -1.66
CA SER A 28 2.31 0.71 -2.57
C SER A 28 2.15 -0.68 -3.22
N VAL A 29 3.24 -1.31 -3.66
CA VAL A 29 3.20 -2.61 -4.35
C VAL A 29 2.94 -3.77 -3.40
N ASP A 30 3.54 -3.72 -2.21
CA ASP A 30 3.33 -4.71 -1.15
C ASP A 30 1.86 -4.75 -0.69
N ASN A 31 1.19 -3.61 -0.76
CA ASN A 31 -0.23 -3.49 -0.51
C ASN A 31 -1.06 -3.94 -1.74
N VAL A 32 -0.98 -3.21 -2.86
CA VAL A 32 -1.67 -3.56 -4.11
C VAL A 32 -0.70 -3.45 -5.29
N PRO A 33 -0.45 -4.55 -6.03
CA PRO A 33 -1.30 -5.73 -6.18
C PRO A 33 -0.91 -6.98 -5.36
N HIS A 34 0.16 -6.96 -4.57
CA HIS A 34 0.66 -8.16 -3.87
C HIS A 34 -0.41 -8.82 -2.98
N GLY A 35 -1.00 -8.08 -2.04
CA GLY A 35 -2.03 -8.62 -1.13
C GLY A 35 -3.22 -9.26 -1.86
N PRO A 36 -3.86 -8.56 -2.82
CA PRO A 36 -4.96 -9.13 -3.61
C PRO A 36 -4.60 -10.41 -4.38
N VAL A 37 -3.40 -10.54 -4.93
CA VAL A 37 -3.00 -11.76 -5.68
C VAL A 37 -2.85 -12.96 -4.74
N HIS A 38 -2.30 -12.76 -3.54
CA HIS A 38 -2.25 -13.79 -2.50
C HIS A 38 -3.64 -14.35 -2.19
N VAL A 39 -4.58 -13.46 -1.83
CA VAL A 39 -5.92 -13.87 -1.41
C VAL A 39 -6.75 -14.41 -2.57
N TRP A 40 -6.57 -13.90 -3.79
CA TRP A 40 -7.24 -14.46 -4.97
C TRP A 40 -6.77 -15.87 -5.30
N THR A 41 -5.50 -16.18 -5.06
CA THR A 41 -4.91 -17.48 -5.40
C THR A 41 -5.14 -18.53 -4.30
N GLY A 42 -5.28 -18.12 -3.03
CA GLY A 42 -5.54 -19.03 -1.91
C GLY A 42 -6.88 -19.77 -2.02
N ASP A 43 -6.96 -21.00 -1.50
CA ASP A 43 -8.21 -21.77 -1.50
C ASP A 43 -9.08 -21.36 -0.31
N SER A 44 -10.14 -20.59 -0.58
CA SER A 44 -11.08 -20.10 0.43
C SER A 44 -11.85 -21.21 1.19
N ARG A 45 -11.71 -22.48 0.80
CA ARG A 45 -12.29 -23.63 1.51
C ARG A 45 -11.36 -24.17 2.59
N GLN A 46 -10.08 -23.79 2.58
CA GLN A 46 -9.12 -24.13 3.62
C GLN A 46 -9.31 -23.22 4.85
N PRO A 47 -8.98 -23.68 6.06
CA PRO A 47 -9.27 -22.96 7.30
C PRO A 47 -8.71 -21.54 7.36
N ASN A 48 -7.58 -21.28 6.71
CA ASN A 48 -6.93 -19.97 6.67
C ASN A 48 -6.57 -19.55 5.23
N ALA A 49 -7.34 -20.01 4.24
CA ALA A 49 -7.12 -19.74 2.82
C ALA A 49 -5.77 -20.25 2.25
N GLU A 50 -5.28 -21.35 2.77
CA GLU A 50 -4.04 -22.00 2.31
C GLU A 50 -4.09 -22.36 0.80
N ASP A 51 -2.97 -22.42 0.10
CA ASP A 51 -1.63 -22.04 0.58
C ASP A 51 -1.38 -20.53 0.41
N MET A 52 -1.65 -19.97 -0.77
CA MET A 52 -1.30 -18.57 -1.13
C MET A 52 -1.99 -17.49 -0.28
N GLY A 53 -3.16 -17.75 0.29
CA GLY A 53 -3.96 -16.74 1.01
C GLY A 53 -3.44 -16.36 2.40
N ASN A 54 -2.37 -17.01 2.88
CA ASN A 54 -1.76 -16.71 4.18
C ASN A 54 -0.25 -16.84 4.14
N PHE A 55 0.48 -15.88 4.71
CA PHE A 55 1.94 -15.86 4.63
C PHE A 55 2.62 -17.08 5.26
N TYR A 56 2.00 -17.75 6.24
CA TYR A 56 2.59 -18.94 6.86
C TYR A 56 2.62 -20.17 5.91
N SER A 57 1.74 -20.20 4.91
CA SER A 57 1.57 -21.30 3.96
C SER A 57 1.91 -20.93 2.52
N ALA A 58 1.98 -19.64 2.17
CA ALA A 58 2.03 -19.19 0.77
C ALA A 58 3.13 -19.87 -0.06
N ALA A 59 4.35 -19.97 0.48
CA ALA A 59 5.48 -20.58 -0.23
C ALA A 59 5.38 -22.11 -0.44
N ARG A 60 4.35 -22.78 0.10
CA ARG A 60 4.08 -24.19 -0.18
C ARG A 60 3.49 -24.39 -1.57
N ASP A 61 2.83 -23.36 -2.11
CA ASP A 61 2.43 -23.32 -3.51
C ASP A 61 3.59 -22.80 -4.37
N PRO A 62 4.10 -23.57 -5.35
CA PRO A 62 5.18 -23.10 -6.23
C PRO A 62 4.88 -21.79 -6.97
N ILE A 63 3.61 -21.42 -7.18
CA ILE A 63 3.25 -20.15 -7.84
C ILE A 63 3.70 -18.92 -7.04
N PHE A 64 3.89 -19.07 -5.72
CA PHE A 64 4.44 -18.05 -4.84
C PHE A 64 5.72 -17.43 -5.40
N TYR A 65 6.65 -18.27 -5.84
CA TYR A 65 7.94 -17.81 -6.34
C TYR A 65 7.81 -17.07 -7.68
N ALA A 66 6.89 -17.48 -8.55
CA ALA A 66 6.61 -16.77 -9.80
C ALA A 66 5.91 -15.41 -9.54
N HIS A 67 5.00 -15.37 -8.55
CA HIS A 67 4.37 -14.13 -8.10
C HIS A 67 5.42 -13.13 -7.59
N HIS A 68 6.28 -13.56 -6.66
CA HIS A 68 7.34 -12.72 -6.10
C HIS A 68 8.43 -12.37 -7.12
N ALA A 69 8.72 -13.24 -8.10
CA ALA A 69 9.61 -12.89 -9.22
C ALA A 69 9.05 -11.70 -10.02
N ASN A 70 7.73 -11.58 -10.20
CA ASN A 70 7.17 -10.40 -10.85
C ASN A 70 7.13 -9.18 -9.92
N LEU A 71 7.04 -9.34 -8.59
CA LEU A 71 7.18 -8.21 -7.65
C LEU A 71 8.61 -7.64 -7.65
N ASP A 72 9.63 -8.51 -7.69
CA ASP A 72 11.02 -8.09 -7.88
C ASP A 72 11.22 -7.40 -9.25
N ARG A 73 10.60 -7.93 -10.31
CA ARG A 73 10.54 -7.25 -11.61
C ARG A 73 9.88 -5.86 -11.53
N LEU A 74 8.81 -5.69 -10.74
CA LEU A 74 8.18 -4.38 -10.58
C LEU A 74 9.14 -3.37 -9.95
N TRP A 75 9.99 -3.78 -9.01
CA TRP A 75 11.05 -2.92 -8.48
C TRP A 75 12.06 -2.52 -9.57
N HIS A 76 12.54 -3.49 -10.37
CA HIS A 76 13.39 -3.20 -11.54
C HIS A 76 12.73 -2.20 -12.51
N VAL A 77 11.46 -2.42 -12.86
CA VAL A 77 10.70 -1.52 -13.74
C VAL A 77 10.55 -0.14 -13.12
N TRP A 78 10.18 -0.04 -11.84
CA TRP A 78 9.98 1.24 -11.14
C TRP A 78 11.23 2.12 -11.19
N ARG A 79 12.41 1.55 -10.93
CA ARG A 79 13.69 2.27 -11.05
C ARG A 79 13.92 2.79 -12.48
N GLY A 80 13.52 2.02 -13.49
CA GLY A 80 13.63 2.38 -14.91
C GLY A 80 12.61 3.42 -15.40
N LEU A 81 11.46 3.60 -14.72
CA LEU A 81 10.42 4.54 -15.16
C LEU A 81 10.87 6.01 -15.11
N ARG A 82 11.66 6.39 -14.10
CA ARG A 82 12.21 7.74 -13.95
C ARG A 82 13.65 7.67 -13.40
N PRO A 83 14.64 7.36 -14.25
CA PRO A 83 16.03 7.22 -13.83
C PRO A 83 16.54 8.47 -13.11
N GLY A 84 17.21 8.30 -11.97
CA GLY A 84 17.71 9.40 -11.13
C GLY A 84 16.67 10.07 -10.24
N VAL A 85 15.38 9.77 -10.41
CA VAL A 85 14.29 10.22 -9.52
C VAL A 85 13.77 9.06 -8.68
N ASN A 86 13.49 7.92 -9.32
CA ASN A 86 13.10 6.70 -8.62
C ASN A 86 14.38 5.97 -8.16
N THR A 87 14.82 6.27 -6.94
CA THR A 87 16.05 5.72 -6.35
C THR A 87 15.75 4.89 -5.11
N ASP A 88 16.60 3.92 -4.83
CA ASP A 88 16.55 3.14 -3.59
C ASP A 88 16.94 4.00 -2.38
N PHE A 89 16.69 3.49 -1.16
CA PHE A 89 17.11 4.19 0.04
C PHE A 89 18.64 4.23 0.14
N ALA A 90 19.16 5.41 0.51
CA ALA A 90 20.58 5.59 0.84
C ALA A 90 20.85 5.47 2.35
N ASP A 91 19.83 5.19 3.16
CA ASP A 91 19.92 5.05 4.60
C ASP A 91 20.84 3.85 4.96
N PRO A 92 21.93 4.05 5.72
CA PRO A 92 22.79 2.97 6.18
C PRO A 92 22.04 1.88 6.95
N ASP A 93 21.01 2.21 7.72
CA ASP A 93 20.25 1.20 8.47
C ASP A 93 19.52 0.23 7.53
N TRP A 94 19.05 0.73 6.38
CA TRP A 94 18.44 -0.10 5.33
C TRP A 94 19.50 -0.88 4.55
N LEU A 95 20.57 -0.23 4.12
CA LEU A 95 21.65 -0.85 3.34
C LEU A 95 22.41 -1.95 4.11
N ASP A 96 22.51 -1.80 5.43
CA ASP A 96 23.27 -2.68 6.31
C ASP A 96 22.39 -3.76 6.97
N ALA A 97 21.06 -3.64 6.83
CA ALA A 97 20.13 -4.69 7.19
C ALA A 97 20.54 -6.01 6.52
N SER A 98 20.57 -7.09 7.32
CA SER A 98 21.11 -8.37 6.88
C SER A 98 20.17 -9.52 7.19
N PHE A 99 20.14 -10.49 6.29
CA PHE A 99 19.31 -11.68 6.36
C PHE A 99 20.18 -12.92 6.25
N LEU A 100 19.66 -14.05 6.72
CA LEU A 100 20.34 -15.35 6.66
C LEU A 100 19.54 -16.29 5.79
N PHE A 101 20.18 -16.87 4.77
CA PHE A 101 19.60 -17.86 3.87
C PHE A 101 20.50 -19.08 3.78
N TYR A 102 19.91 -20.24 3.49
CA TYR A 102 20.68 -21.39 3.03
C TYR A 102 20.91 -21.26 1.51
N ASP A 103 22.14 -21.48 1.08
CA ASP A 103 22.48 -21.59 -0.35
C ASP A 103 22.21 -23.00 -0.89
N GLU A 104 22.52 -23.23 -2.16
CA GLU A 104 22.32 -24.50 -2.87
C GLU A 104 23.19 -25.65 -2.31
N GLU A 105 24.28 -25.34 -1.58
CA GLU A 105 25.09 -26.32 -0.86
C GLU A 105 24.70 -26.47 0.62
N ALA A 106 23.54 -25.94 1.01
CA ALA A 106 23.03 -25.94 2.38
C ALA A 106 23.96 -25.26 3.39
N ARG A 107 24.74 -24.26 2.95
CA ARG A 107 25.53 -23.40 3.82
C ARG A 107 24.72 -22.19 4.23
N LEU A 108 24.86 -21.78 5.49
CA LEU A 108 24.21 -20.58 5.99
C LEU A 108 25.00 -19.33 5.55
N VAL A 109 24.38 -18.49 4.72
CA VAL A 109 24.97 -17.28 4.15
C VAL A 109 24.27 -16.05 4.70
N ARG A 110 25.06 -15.04 5.09
CA ARG A 110 24.55 -13.71 5.43
C ARG A 110 24.61 -12.81 4.20
N VAL A 111 23.48 -12.23 3.86
CA VAL A 111 23.34 -11.24 2.78
C VAL A 111 22.93 -9.90 3.35
N ARG A 112 23.27 -8.80 2.67
CA ARG A 112 22.83 -7.45 3.02
C ARG A 112 22.00 -6.86 1.90
N VAL A 113 21.11 -5.94 2.23
CA VAL A 113 20.28 -5.24 1.25
C VAL A 113 21.14 -4.54 0.19
N ARG A 114 22.23 -3.88 0.59
CA ARG A 114 23.12 -3.19 -0.36
C ARG A 114 23.66 -4.09 -1.49
N ASP A 115 23.80 -5.39 -1.21
CA ASP A 115 24.39 -6.37 -2.14
C ASP A 115 23.39 -6.91 -3.17
N CYS A 116 22.09 -6.57 -3.04
CA CYS A 116 21.04 -6.97 -4.00
C CYS A 116 20.52 -5.83 -4.88
N LEU A 117 21.07 -4.62 -4.77
CA LEU A 117 20.62 -3.45 -5.56
C LEU A 117 21.02 -3.53 -7.04
N ASP A 118 22.00 -4.38 -7.39
CA ASP A 118 22.43 -4.63 -8.76
C ASP A 118 22.15 -6.08 -9.15
N THR A 119 21.09 -6.28 -9.94
CA THR A 119 20.71 -7.62 -10.41
C THR A 119 21.76 -8.22 -11.35
N ALA A 120 22.57 -7.39 -12.03
CA ALA A 120 23.67 -7.87 -12.87
C ALA A 120 24.80 -8.48 -12.04
N ALA A 121 25.10 -7.90 -10.87
CA ALA A 121 26.02 -8.49 -9.88
C ALA A 121 25.48 -9.83 -9.34
N LEU A 122 24.15 -9.95 -9.19
CA LEU A 122 23.44 -11.20 -8.87
C LEU A 122 23.25 -12.14 -10.07
N ARG A 123 23.74 -11.75 -11.26
CA ARG A 123 23.75 -12.55 -12.50
C ARG A 123 22.36 -12.92 -13.02
N TYR A 124 21.37 -12.06 -12.82
CA TYR A 124 20.06 -12.20 -13.44
C TYR A 124 19.51 -10.87 -13.96
N THR A 125 18.55 -10.98 -14.88
CA THR A 125 17.72 -9.87 -15.33
C THR A 125 16.36 -10.41 -15.77
N TYR A 126 15.42 -9.50 -16.03
CA TYR A 126 14.12 -9.84 -16.59
C TYR A 126 14.12 -9.68 -18.11
N GLN A 127 13.35 -10.52 -18.78
CA GLN A 127 13.03 -10.31 -20.19
C GLN A 127 12.23 -9.00 -20.33
N ASP A 128 12.61 -8.19 -21.31
CA ASP A 128 11.85 -7.01 -21.70
C ASP A 128 10.51 -7.42 -22.31
N VAL A 129 9.44 -7.01 -21.65
CA VAL A 129 8.06 -7.21 -22.09
C VAL A 129 7.31 -5.90 -21.95
N GLY A 130 6.30 -5.70 -22.82
CA GLY A 130 5.51 -4.47 -22.84
C GLY A 130 4.87 -4.15 -21.48
N LEU A 131 4.70 -2.86 -21.19
CA LEU A 131 4.04 -2.34 -19.99
C LEU A 131 2.69 -1.72 -20.37
N PRO A 132 1.64 -2.51 -20.64
CA PRO A 132 0.36 -1.98 -21.12
C PRO A 132 -0.27 -0.98 -20.14
N TRP A 133 -0.05 -1.17 -18.83
CA TRP A 133 -0.55 -0.30 -17.77
C TRP A 133 0.13 1.08 -17.68
N LEU A 134 1.21 1.32 -18.44
CA LEU A 134 2.00 2.55 -18.31
C LEU A 134 1.17 3.82 -18.62
N ASN A 135 0.21 3.70 -19.53
CA ASN A 135 -0.68 4.80 -19.94
C ASN A 135 -2.10 4.65 -19.38
N ASP A 136 -2.36 3.68 -18.50
CA ASP A 136 -3.67 3.42 -17.91
C ASP A 136 -3.93 4.33 -16.70
N ARG A 137 -3.78 5.65 -16.90
CA ARG A 137 -4.13 6.63 -15.87
C ARG A 137 -5.66 6.62 -15.67
N PRO A 138 -6.16 6.66 -14.42
CA PRO A 138 -7.59 6.79 -14.16
C PRO A 138 -8.20 7.98 -14.91
N ALA A 139 -9.42 7.80 -15.42
CA ALA A 139 -10.15 8.89 -16.04
C ALA A 139 -10.40 10.02 -15.03
N LYS A 140 -10.33 11.27 -15.50
CA LYS A 140 -10.63 12.43 -14.66
C LYS A 140 -12.06 12.32 -14.12
N ALA A 141 -12.19 12.59 -12.83
CA ALA A 141 -13.49 12.52 -12.18
C ALA A 141 -14.33 13.75 -12.51
N SER A 142 -15.65 13.58 -12.68
CA SER A 142 -16.56 14.70 -12.98
C SER A 142 -16.90 15.50 -11.71
N ALA A 143 -17.04 16.81 -11.81
CA ALA A 143 -17.54 17.59 -10.66
C ALA A 143 -18.95 17.11 -10.25
N GLY A 144 -19.18 16.92 -8.96
CA GLY A 144 -20.45 16.50 -8.39
C GLY A 144 -20.59 16.99 -6.95
N THR A 145 -21.81 16.89 -6.40
CA THR A 145 -22.05 17.21 -4.99
C THR A 145 -21.28 16.22 -4.12
N LEU A 146 -20.35 16.73 -3.31
CA LEU A 146 -19.55 15.92 -2.40
C LEU A 146 -20.43 15.19 -1.39
N ALA A 147 -20.08 13.94 -1.08
CA ALA A 147 -20.74 13.21 -0.02
C ALA A 147 -20.54 13.92 1.34
N PRO A 148 -21.56 13.99 2.21
CA PRO A 148 -21.45 14.65 3.49
C PRO A 148 -20.43 13.96 4.40
N ALA A 149 -19.55 14.77 5.01
CA ALA A 149 -18.57 14.33 5.99
C ALA A 149 -19.13 14.51 7.41
N ALA A 150 -19.58 13.42 8.02
CA ALA A 150 -20.15 13.40 9.38
C ALA A 150 -19.45 12.39 10.32
N GLY A 151 -18.36 11.77 9.84
CA GLY A 151 -17.56 10.84 10.64
C GLY A 151 -16.64 11.56 11.63
N SER A 152 -16.15 10.79 12.59
CA SER A 152 -15.12 11.19 13.54
C SER A 152 -14.24 10.00 13.88
N PHE A 153 -13.04 10.24 14.42
CA PHE A 153 -12.12 9.19 14.84
C PHE A 153 -11.83 9.25 16.35
N PRO A 154 -11.44 8.14 17.00
CA PRO A 154 -11.24 6.81 16.43
C PRO A 154 -12.56 6.17 15.98
N ALA A 155 -12.50 5.36 14.92
CA ALA A 155 -13.68 4.70 14.36
C ALA A 155 -13.38 3.26 13.96
N THR A 156 -14.30 2.36 14.29
CA THR A 156 -14.37 1.03 13.67
C THR A 156 -14.89 1.16 12.25
N LEU A 157 -14.30 0.44 11.30
CA LEU A 157 -14.67 0.51 9.88
C LEU A 157 -15.77 -0.51 9.53
N ASP A 158 -16.83 -0.59 10.33
CA ASP A 158 -18.02 -1.41 10.05
C ASP A 158 -18.90 -0.82 8.93
N LYS A 159 -18.72 0.47 8.65
CA LYS A 159 -19.37 1.23 7.57
C LYS A 159 -18.42 2.30 7.03
N THR A 160 -18.82 2.95 5.92
CA THR A 160 -18.06 4.06 5.37
C THR A 160 -17.93 5.21 6.37
N VAL A 161 -16.69 5.63 6.65
CA VAL A 161 -16.37 6.79 7.48
C VAL A 161 -15.88 7.91 6.58
N ARG A 162 -16.52 9.09 6.66
CA ARG A 162 -16.17 10.27 5.87
C ARG A 162 -15.80 11.43 6.78
N VAL A 163 -14.62 12.02 6.58
CA VAL A 163 -14.12 13.15 7.37
C VAL A 163 -13.62 14.28 6.47
N THR A 164 -13.82 15.52 6.92
CA THR A 164 -13.17 16.67 6.31
C THR A 164 -11.75 16.79 6.85
N VAL A 165 -10.77 16.84 5.95
CA VAL A 165 -9.35 16.94 6.27
C VAL A 165 -8.81 18.26 5.75
N THR A 166 -8.17 19.04 6.61
CA THR A 166 -7.51 20.30 6.24
C THR A 166 -6.20 20.00 5.52
N ARG A 167 -5.99 20.65 4.37
CA ARG A 167 -4.75 20.59 3.62
C ARG A 167 -3.78 21.65 4.15
N PRO A 168 -2.52 21.31 4.48
CA PRO A 168 -1.58 22.32 4.97
C PRO A 168 -1.16 23.34 3.91
N ARG A 169 -1.17 22.95 2.62
CA ARG A 169 -0.89 23.82 1.46
C ARG A 169 -1.88 23.50 0.33
N ALA A 170 -2.24 24.52 -0.44
CA ALA A 170 -3.09 24.43 -1.63
C ALA A 170 -2.45 25.21 -2.80
N SER A 171 -2.87 24.92 -4.03
CA SER A 171 -2.39 25.58 -5.26
C SER A 171 -0.87 25.52 -5.43
N ARG A 172 -0.26 24.36 -5.13
CA ARG A 172 1.19 24.19 -5.21
C ARG A 172 1.66 24.19 -6.67
N THR A 173 2.80 24.82 -6.91
CA THR A 173 3.45 24.81 -8.22
C THR A 173 3.90 23.41 -8.61
N ARG A 174 4.12 23.18 -9.91
CA ARG A 174 4.62 21.89 -10.40
C ARG A 174 5.95 21.49 -9.73
N LYS A 175 6.85 22.46 -9.56
CA LYS A 175 8.14 22.26 -8.89
C LYS A 175 7.97 21.78 -7.46
N GLU A 176 7.09 22.42 -6.67
CA GLU A 176 6.82 22.01 -5.29
C GLU A 176 6.20 20.61 -5.22
N LYS A 177 5.35 20.23 -6.19
CA LYS A 177 4.74 18.89 -6.27
C LYS A 177 5.75 17.80 -6.66
N ASP A 178 6.72 18.13 -7.51
CA ASP A 178 7.78 17.20 -7.90
C ASP A 178 8.82 17.04 -6.75
N GLU A 179 9.10 18.11 -5.99
CA GLU A 179 9.96 18.08 -4.80
C GLU A 179 9.30 17.36 -3.61
N GLU A 180 8.02 17.62 -3.33
CA GLU A 180 7.29 17.04 -2.20
C GLU A 180 5.93 16.46 -2.65
N GLU A 181 5.76 15.15 -2.47
CA GLU A 181 4.47 14.51 -2.71
C GLU A 181 3.53 14.81 -1.54
N GLU A 182 2.29 15.20 -1.83
CA GLU A 182 1.23 15.31 -0.84
C GLU A 182 0.61 13.95 -0.60
N VAL A 183 0.47 13.59 0.68
CA VAL A 183 0.16 12.23 1.08
C VAL A 183 -1.00 12.25 2.06
N VAL A 184 -2.07 11.51 1.72
CA VAL A 184 -3.11 11.14 2.69
C VAL A 184 -2.55 10.02 3.56
N VAL A 185 -2.57 10.24 4.87
CA VAL A 185 -2.11 9.29 5.88
C VAL A 185 -3.33 8.75 6.64
N VAL A 186 -3.49 7.43 6.64
CA VAL A 186 -4.48 6.74 7.49
C VAL A 186 -3.74 6.23 8.72
N GLU A 187 -4.01 6.85 9.86
CA GLU A 187 -3.22 6.72 11.08
C GLU A 187 -3.80 5.68 12.04
N GLY A 188 -2.92 4.94 12.70
CA GLY A 188 -3.28 4.00 13.78
C GLY A 188 -4.34 3.00 13.35
N ILE A 189 -4.07 2.29 12.24
CA ILE A 189 -4.88 1.16 11.77
C ILE A 189 -4.59 0.00 12.71
N GLU A 190 -5.57 -0.38 13.54
CA GLU A 190 -5.48 -1.49 14.48
C GLU A 190 -6.41 -2.63 14.04
N ILE A 191 -5.89 -3.86 13.93
CA ILE A 191 -6.62 -5.04 13.45
C ILE A 191 -6.67 -6.10 14.55
N ALA A 192 -7.85 -6.33 15.12
CA ALA A 192 -8.04 -7.15 16.32
C ALA A 192 -7.61 -8.62 16.14
N ASP A 193 -7.95 -9.24 15.02
CA ASP A 193 -7.45 -10.56 14.61
C ASP A 193 -7.15 -10.56 13.12
N HIS A 194 -5.87 -10.58 12.77
CA HIS A 194 -5.43 -10.59 11.38
C HIS A 194 -4.92 -11.96 10.92
N PHE A 195 -4.94 -12.98 11.77
CA PHE A 195 -4.37 -14.28 11.40
C PHE A 195 -5.22 -15.01 10.36
N ASN A 196 -6.55 -14.79 10.40
CA ASN A 196 -7.52 -15.53 9.59
C ASN A 196 -8.30 -14.64 8.62
N THR A 197 -8.14 -13.32 8.70
CA THR A 197 -9.04 -12.38 8.03
C THR A 197 -8.24 -11.45 7.13
N PHE A 198 -8.52 -11.53 5.83
CA PHE A 198 -8.05 -10.54 4.87
C PHE A 198 -8.74 -9.22 5.13
N ILE A 199 -7.96 -8.14 5.18
CA ILE A 199 -8.49 -6.81 5.44
C ILE A 199 -8.40 -5.98 4.17
N LYS A 200 -9.53 -5.45 3.72
CA LYS A 200 -9.55 -4.49 2.61
C LYS A 200 -10.51 -3.33 2.83
N PHE A 201 -10.02 -2.11 2.71
CA PHE A 201 -10.86 -0.91 2.54
C PHE A 201 -10.24 0.04 1.51
N ASP A 202 -11.08 0.80 0.83
CA ASP A 202 -10.66 1.78 -0.17
C ASP A 202 -10.58 3.17 0.47
N VAL A 203 -9.67 4.00 -0.04
CA VAL A 203 -9.48 5.39 0.35
C VAL A 203 -9.82 6.28 -0.82
N LEU A 204 -10.90 7.05 -0.69
CA LEU A 204 -11.39 7.95 -1.73
C LEU A 204 -11.28 9.40 -1.27
N VAL A 205 -10.99 10.31 -2.20
CA VAL A 205 -10.90 11.75 -1.95
C VAL A 205 -11.95 12.46 -2.78
N ASN A 206 -12.79 13.28 -2.11
CA ASN A 206 -13.87 14.05 -2.72
C ASN A 206 -14.85 13.20 -3.56
N GLU A 207 -15.15 11.97 -3.13
CA GLU A 207 -16.18 11.14 -3.75
C GLU A 207 -17.56 11.84 -3.70
N PRO A 208 -18.31 11.87 -4.82
CA PRO A 208 -19.64 12.46 -4.87
C PRO A 208 -20.69 11.58 -4.19
N GLU A 209 -21.77 12.19 -3.70
CA GLU A 209 -22.86 11.51 -2.99
C GLU A 209 -23.56 10.42 -3.83
N SER A 210 -23.61 10.60 -5.16
CA SER A 210 -24.16 9.62 -6.11
C SER A 210 -23.16 8.55 -6.56
N GLY A 211 -21.93 8.57 -6.05
CA GLY A 211 -20.86 7.65 -6.41
C GLY A 211 -20.94 6.35 -5.61
N ALA A 212 -21.45 5.30 -6.27
CA ALA A 212 -21.55 3.91 -5.81
C ALA A 212 -22.67 3.59 -4.80
N SER A 213 -23.75 3.01 -5.34
CA SER A 213 -24.51 1.98 -4.64
C SER A 213 -23.54 1.02 -3.96
N ALA A 214 -23.72 0.79 -2.66
CA ALA A 214 -23.01 -0.22 -1.89
C ALA A 214 -23.26 -1.60 -2.52
N GLY A 215 -22.40 -2.01 -3.45
CA GLY A 215 -22.55 -3.28 -4.19
C GLY A 215 -21.83 -3.34 -5.52
N ASP A 216 -21.59 -2.20 -6.20
CA ASP A 216 -20.96 -2.23 -7.53
C ASP A 216 -19.43 -2.22 -7.44
N VAL A 217 -18.85 -3.36 -7.79
CA VAL A 217 -17.42 -3.54 -8.02
C VAL A 217 -16.99 -2.58 -9.13
N ALA A 218 -16.11 -1.63 -8.80
CA ALA A 218 -15.43 -0.74 -9.73
C ALA A 218 -16.33 -0.01 -10.73
N SER A 219 -17.12 0.97 -10.28
CA SER A 219 -17.55 1.99 -11.23
C SER A 219 -16.30 2.78 -11.68
N ALA A 220 -16.17 3.03 -12.98
CA ALA A 220 -15.09 3.86 -13.53
C ALA A 220 -15.06 5.28 -12.91
N ALA A 221 -16.20 5.75 -12.40
CA ALA A 221 -16.31 7.00 -11.66
C ALA A 221 -15.60 6.93 -10.30
N ALA A 222 -15.71 5.82 -9.54
CA ALA A 222 -15.00 5.66 -8.27
C ALA A 222 -13.48 5.58 -8.44
N ALA A 223 -13.00 5.06 -9.58
CA ALA A 223 -11.56 5.01 -9.88
C ALA A 223 -10.92 6.42 -9.97
N GLY A 224 -11.66 7.43 -10.43
CA GLY A 224 -11.19 8.80 -10.55
C GLY A 224 -11.01 9.52 -9.20
N TYR A 225 -11.67 9.06 -8.13
CA TYR A 225 -11.54 9.60 -6.77
C TYR A 225 -10.65 8.73 -5.88
N CYS A 226 -10.16 7.60 -6.38
CA CYS A 226 -9.47 6.61 -5.58
C CYS A 226 -8.00 6.99 -5.36
N ALA A 227 -7.63 7.22 -4.10
CA ALA A 227 -6.23 7.38 -3.69
C ALA A 227 -5.52 6.02 -3.61
N GLY A 228 -6.27 4.96 -3.30
CA GLY A 228 -5.77 3.59 -3.23
C GLY A 228 -6.61 2.73 -2.29
N SER A 229 -6.08 1.57 -1.92
CA SER A 229 -6.68 0.66 -0.95
C SER A 229 -5.66 0.24 0.09
N VAL A 230 -6.12 -0.06 1.30
CA VAL A 230 -5.42 -0.95 2.22
C VAL A 230 -5.92 -2.36 1.95
N ALA A 231 -5.03 -3.30 1.70
CA ALA A 231 -5.28 -4.68 1.32
C ALA A 231 -4.20 -5.57 1.98
N LEU A 232 -4.49 -6.07 3.18
CA LEU A 232 -3.50 -6.75 4.01
C LEU A 232 -3.77 -8.26 4.02
N THR A 233 -2.81 -9.04 3.54
CA THR A 233 -2.85 -10.51 3.59
C THR A 233 -2.74 -10.99 5.03
N PRO A 234 -3.57 -11.97 5.44
CA PRO A 234 -3.50 -12.54 6.77
C PRO A 234 -2.10 -12.97 7.17
N HIS A 235 -1.69 -12.56 8.36
CA HIS A 235 -0.42 -12.96 8.96
C HIS A 235 -0.48 -12.90 10.49
N MET A 236 0.50 -13.53 11.14
CA MET A 236 0.56 -13.61 12.60
C MET A 236 1.70 -12.74 13.13
N ILE A 237 1.36 -11.80 14.00
CA ILE A 237 2.34 -11.15 14.87
C ILE A 237 2.37 -11.88 16.21
N ARG A 238 3.57 -12.23 16.67
CA ARG A 238 3.82 -12.72 18.03
C ARG A 238 4.61 -11.67 18.78
N LEU A 239 3.94 -10.88 19.60
CA LEU A 239 4.58 -9.80 20.36
C LEU A 239 5.47 -10.34 21.49
N ASP A 240 5.21 -11.54 22.01
CA ASP A 240 5.94 -12.11 23.16
C ASP A 240 6.10 -13.63 23.11
N LYS A 241 6.94 -14.17 24.02
CA LYS A 241 7.09 -15.62 24.31
C LYS A 241 5.77 -16.31 24.70
N GLU A 242 4.70 -15.56 25.01
CA GLU A 242 3.40 -16.09 25.44
C GLU A 242 2.49 -16.64 24.33
N LYS A 243 2.92 -16.69 23.06
CA LYS A 243 2.14 -17.27 21.94
C LYS A 243 0.74 -16.69 21.75
N LYS A 244 0.41 -15.51 22.30
CA LYS A 244 -0.88 -14.86 22.05
C LYS A 244 -0.87 -14.23 20.65
N LYS A 245 -1.96 -14.39 19.91
CA LYS A 245 -2.19 -13.67 18.65
C LYS A 245 -2.15 -12.17 18.96
N GLY A 246 -1.21 -11.46 18.36
CA GLY A 246 -1.04 -10.02 18.56
C GLY A 246 -1.98 -9.20 17.68
N LEU A 247 -2.42 -8.07 18.21
CA LEU A 247 -3.03 -6.97 17.46
C LEU A 247 -2.03 -6.47 16.41
N VAL A 248 -2.47 -6.34 15.16
CA VAL A 248 -1.66 -5.67 14.12
C VAL A 248 -1.90 -4.17 14.23
N LYS A 249 -0.82 -3.40 14.23
CA LYS A 249 -0.88 -1.93 14.19
C LYS A 249 -0.06 -1.44 13.01
N THR A 250 -0.66 -0.63 12.15
CA THR A 250 0.03 -0.10 10.99
C THR A 250 -0.48 1.28 10.59
N VAL A 251 0.09 1.82 9.52
CA VAL A 251 -0.25 3.10 8.92
C VAL A 251 -0.22 2.94 7.40
N ALA A 252 -1.14 3.60 6.70
CA ALA A 252 -1.16 3.61 5.24
C ALA A 252 -0.94 5.02 4.70
N ARG A 253 -0.21 5.12 3.59
CA ARG A 253 0.15 6.39 2.95
C ARG A 253 -0.17 6.33 1.46
N PHE A 254 -0.87 7.34 0.97
CA PHE A 254 -1.30 7.45 -0.42
C PHE A 254 -0.85 8.78 -1.00
N GLY A 255 0.03 8.76 -2.01
CA GLY A 255 0.38 9.95 -2.77
C GLY A 255 -0.81 10.44 -3.60
N VAL A 256 -1.19 11.71 -3.43
CA VAL A 256 -2.42 12.27 -4.00
C VAL A 256 -2.20 13.50 -4.86
N CYS A 257 -0.97 13.93 -5.17
CA CYS A 257 -0.76 15.12 -6.02
C CYS A 257 -1.48 15.01 -7.36
N ASP A 258 -1.33 13.88 -8.06
CA ASP A 258 -1.98 13.65 -9.36
C ASP A 258 -3.50 13.55 -9.21
N LEU A 259 -3.97 12.96 -8.12
CA LEU A 259 -5.39 12.83 -7.80
C LEU A 259 -6.03 14.20 -7.57
N MET A 260 -5.38 15.08 -6.79
CA MET A 260 -5.88 16.44 -6.52
C MET A 260 -6.00 17.26 -7.80
N ASP A 261 -5.07 17.09 -8.75
CA ASP A 261 -5.13 17.72 -10.07
C ASP A 261 -6.29 17.14 -10.91
N ASP A 262 -6.47 15.81 -10.88
CA ASP A 262 -7.48 15.11 -11.69
C ASP A 262 -8.92 15.37 -11.23
N ILE A 263 -9.14 15.55 -9.94
CA ILE A 263 -10.45 15.88 -9.35
C ILE A 263 -10.69 17.40 -9.23
N GLY A 264 -9.71 18.23 -9.60
CA GLY A 264 -9.81 19.69 -9.56
C GLY A 264 -9.79 20.30 -8.15
N ALA A 265 -9.26 19.58 -7.15
CA ALA A 265 -9.25 19.99 -5.75
C ALA A 265 -7.94 20.67 -5.31
N ASP A 266 -6.97 20.89 -6.21
CA ASP A 266 -5.68 21.47 -5.81
C ASP A 266 -5.81 22.86 -5.18
N GLY A 267 -6.84 23.64 -5.54
CA GLY A 267 -7.13 24.94 -4.93
C GLY A 267 -7.79 24.88 -3.55
N ASP A 268 -8.33 23.72 -3.15
CA ASP A 268 -9.19 23.61 -1.98
C ASP A 268 -8.39 23.57 -0.68
N LYS A 269 -8.84 24.29 0.35
CA LYS A 269 -8.20 24.26 1.68
C LYS A 269 -8.51 22.98 2.46
N THR A 270 -9.60 22.31 2.12
CA THR A 270 -10.09 21.10 2.78
C THR A 270 -10.58 20.13 1.74
N VAL A 271 -10.42 18.84 2.00
CA VAL A 271 -10.97 17.76 1.18
C VAL A 271 -11.76 16.79 2.06
N VAL A 272 -12.68 16.03 1.46
CA VAL A 272 -13.38 14.95 2.14
C VAL A 272 -12.65 13.64 1.84
N VAL A 273 -12.17 12.96 2.88
CA VAL A 273 -11.60 11.62 2.76
C VAL A 273 -12.63 10.59 3.22
N SER A 274 -12.88 9.59 2.37
CA SER A 274 -13.79 8.47 2.65
C SER A 274 -12.99 7.19 2.81
N LEU A 275 -13.16 6.51 3.96
CA LEU A 275 -12.69 5.15 4.19
C LEU A 275 -13.86 4.20 3.94
N VAL A 276 -13.79 3.42 2.86
CA VAL A 276 -14.89 2.57 2.39
C VAL A 276 -14.54 1.10 2.67
N PRO A 277 -15.15 0.46 3.69
CA PRO A 277 -14.85 -0.93 4.02
C PRO A 277 -15.28 -1.89 2.92
N ARG A 278 -14.47 -2.93 2.68
CA ARG A 278 -14.75 -3.98 1.67
C ARG A 278 -14.69 -5.39 2.24
N CYS A 279 -13.70 -5.70 3.09
CA CYS A 279 -13.53 -7.04 3.64
C CYS A 279 -12.88 -6.97 5.04
N GLY A 280 -13.47 -7.68 6.01
CA GLY A 280 -12.93 -7.84 7.37
C GLY A 280 -12.82 -6.57 8.21
N CYS A 281 -13.40 -5.45 7.75
CA CYS A 281 -13.21 -4.13 8.35
C CYS A 281 -13.92 -3.93 9.69
N GLU A 282 -14.83 -4.83 10.07
CA GLU A 282 -15.41 -4.90 11.41
C GLU A 282 -14.35 -5.17 12.50
N LEU A 283 -13.19 -5.73 12.10
CA LEU A 283 -12.04 -5.94 12.98
C LEU A 283 -11.06 -4.77 13.00
N VAL A 284 -11.31 -3.73 12.22
CA VAL A 284 -10.38 -2.61 12.00
C VAL A 284 -10.87 -1.37 12.73
N THR A 285 -9.99 -0.79 13.55
CA THR A 285 -10.17 0.55 14.10
C THR A 285 -9.11 1.48 13.51
N VAL A 286 -9.52 2.68 13.10
CA VAL A 286 -8.63 3.73 12.61
C VAL A 286 -8.62 4.89 13.59
N SER A 287 -7.43 5.39 13.91
CA SER A 287 -7.25 6.47 14.88
C SER A 287 -7.41 7.87 14.28
N GLY A 288 -7.14 8.03 13.00
CA GLY A 288 -7.23 9.33 12.33
C GLY A 288 -6.92 9.28 10.84
N VAL A 289 -7.19 10.39 10.17
CA VAL A 289 -6.73 10.65 8.80
C VAL A 289 -6.15 12.05 8.75
N SER A 290 -4.97 12.20 8.15
CA SER A 290 -4.29 13.48 8.00
C SER A 290 -3.69 13.63 6.59
N ILE A 291 -3.23 14.84 6.28
CA ILE A 291 -2.45 15.12 5.07
C ILE A 291 -1.06 15.62 5.48
N SER A 292 -0.04 14.98 4.92
CA SER A 292 1.37 15.31 5.14
C SER A 292 2.12 15.38 3.80
N TYR A 293 3.44 15.61 3.85
CA TYR A 293 4.28 15.69 2.67
C TYR A 293 5.51 14.79 2.80
N VAL A 294 5.84 14.11 1.71
CA VAL A 294 7.01 13.22 1.61
C VAL A 294 7.95 13.77 0.54
N LYS A 295 9.23 13.89 0.88
CA LYS A 295 10.28 14.37 -0.01
C LYS A 295 10.79 13.28 -0.93
#